data_AF-A0A6G7XNF5-F1
#
_entry.id   AF-A0A6G7XNF5-F1
#
_cell.length_a   1.000
_cell.length_b   1.000
_cell.length_c   1.000
_cell.angle_alpha   90.00
_cell.angle_beta   90.00
_cell.angle_gamma   90.00
#
_symmetry.space_group_name_H-M   'P 1'
#
loop_
_entity.id
_entity.type
_entity.pdbx_description
1 polymer ?
#
loop_
_entity_poly.entity_id
_entity_poly.type
_entity_poly.pdbx_seq_one_letter_code
_entity_poly.pdbx_strand_id
1 'polypeptide(L)' 'MLEHIQRLLRRDEETGASAVEYGLLVAAIAALVVLIVFALGGVVKEVFTDTCSTIKASASTSSTCT' A
#
# COMPACT_ATOMS: atom_id res chain seq x y z
N MET A 1 24.95 10.51 -42.54
CA MET A 1 24.41 9.27 -41.92
C MET A 1 24.79 9.16 -40.44
N LEU A 2 26.06 9.33 -40.06
CA LEU A 2 26.51 9.21 -38.65
C LEU A 2 26.01 10.32 -37.72
N GLU A 3 25.88 11.55 -38.25
CA GLU A 3 25.32 12.72 -37.55
C GLU A 3 23.89 12.54 -37.04
N HIS A 4 23.06 11.76 -37.76
CA HIS A 4 21.68 11.52 -37.35
C HIS A 4 21.60 10.54 -36.18
N ILE A 5 22.47 9.53 -36.16
CA ILE A 5 22.53 8.56 -35.07
C ILE A 5 22.98 9.23 -33.78
N GLN A 6 24.03 10.07 -33.82
CA GLN A 6 24.51 10.80 -32.63
C GLN A 6 23.47 11.74 -32.01
N ARG A 7 22.58 12.32 -32.82
CA ARG A 7 21.50 13.18 -32.32
C ARG A 7 20.35 12.41 -31.68
N LEU A 8 20.15 11.14 -32.04
CA LEU A 8 19.12 10.30 -31.43
C LEU A 8 19.60 9.83 -30.04
N LEU A 9 20.82 9.28 -29.94
CA LEU A 9 21.37 8.85 -28.65
C LEU A 9 21.39 9.97 -27.59
N ARG A 10 21.76 11.20 -27.97
CA ARG A 10 21.79 12.36 -27.06
C ARG A 10 20.40 12.85 -26.59
N ARG A 11 19.31 12.45 -27.24
CA ARG A 11 17.95 12.88 -26.88
C ARG A 11 17.28 11.97 -25.86
N ASP A 12 17.69 10.70 -25.83
CA ASP A 12 17.12 9.69 -24.95
C ASP A 12 17.72 9.73 -23.54
N GLU A 13 18.97 10.19 -23.38
CA GLU A 13 19.64 10.32 -22.07
C GLU A 13 18.95 11.33 -21.12
N GLU A 14 18.45 12.45 -21.65
CA GLU A 14 17.78 13.49 -20.86
C GLU A 14 16.34 13.11 -20.47
N THR A 15 15.67 12.32 -21.31
CA THR A 15 14.25 11.93 -21.10
C THR A 15 14.13 10.73 -20.15
N GLY A 16 15.10 9.81 -20.16
CA GLY A 16 15.12 8.63 -19.30
C GLY A 16 15.52 8.90 -17.85
N ALA A 17 16.50 9.79 -17.62
CA ALA A 17 16.98 10.10 -16.27
C ALA A 17 15.91 10.82 -15.42
N SER A 18 15.07 11.66 -16.05
CA SER A 18 14.00 12.39 -15.38
C SER A 18 12.80 11.48 -15.00
N ALA A 19 12.57 10.39 -15.74
CA ALA A 19 11.47 9.45 -15.44
C ALA A 19 11.68 8.67 -14.14
N VAL A 20 12.94 8.37 -13.78
CA VAL A 20 13.28 7.59 -12.59
C VAL A 20 13.15 8.41 -11.31
N GLU A 21 13.44 9.72 -11.37
CA GLU A 21 13.41 10.59 -10.20
C GLU A 21 11.98 10.75 -9.64
N TYR A 22 11.02 11.06 -10.52
CA TYR A 22 9.61 11.11 -10.12
C TYR A 22 9.04 9.71 -9.82
N GLY A 23 9.51 8.67 -10.53
CA GLY A 23 9.12 7.29 -10.28
C GLY A 23 9.50 6.80 -8.88
N LEU A 24 10.68 7.17 -8.39
CA LEU A 24 11.17 6.80 -7.05
C LEU A 24 10.36 7.50 -5.94
N LEU A 25 10.00 8.77 -6.12
CA LEU A 25 9.14 9.48 -5.16
C LEU A 25 7.76 8.83 -5.06
N VAL A 26 7.16 8.47 -6.20
CA VAL A 26 5.87 7.77 -6.23
C VAL A 26 5.98 6.38 -5.59
N ALA A 27 7.06 5.64 -5.86
CA ALA A 27 7.30 4.34 -5.24
C ALA A 27 7.43 4.42 -3.71
N ALA A 28 8.10 5.45 -3.20
CA ALA A 28 8.23 5.68 -1.76
C ALA A 28 6.87 5.98 -1.10
N ILE A 29 6.05 6.83 -1.72
CA ILE A 29 4.69 7.12 -1.23
C ILE A 29 3.82 5.86 -1.29
N ALA A 30 3.89 5.09 -2.37
CA ALA A 30 3.15 3.83 -2.50
C ALA A 30 3.52 2.83 -1.39
N ALA A 31 4.82 2.67 -1.11
CA ALA A 31 5.29 1.81 -0.03
C ALA A 31 4.78 2.28 1.34
N LEU A 32 4.79 3.60 1.60
CA LEU A 32 4.27 4.19 2.82
C LEU A 32 2.77 3.90 3.00
N VAL A 33 1.97 4.11 1.94
CA VAL A 33 0.52 3.85 1.99
C VAL A 33 0.25 2.36 2.26
N VAL A 34 0.98 1.46 1.61
CA VAL A 34 0.85 0.01 1.84
C VAL A 34 1.13 -0.34 3.31
N LEU A 35 2.21 0.18 3.89
CA LEU A 35 2.54 -0.02 5.30
C LEU A 35 1.41 0.43 6.23
N ILE A 36 0.87 1.63 5.99
CA ILE A 36 -0.23 2.19 6.77
C ILE A 36 -1.47 1.29 6.68
N VAL A 37 -1.85 0.85 5.48
CA VAL A 37 -3.02 -0.02 5.28
C VAL A 37 -2.87 -1.35 6.04
N PHE A 38 -1.68 -1.97 6.02
CA PHE A 38 -1.44 -3.20 6.78
C PHE A 38 -1.49 -2.97 8.29
N ALA A 39 -0.90 -1.88 8.79
CA ALA A 39 -0.93 -1.54 10.21
C ALA A 39 -2.37 -1.30 10.70
N LEU A 40 -3.13 -0.45 10.01
CA LEU A 40 -4.54 -0.20 10.35
C LEU A 40 -5.42 -1.45 10.16
N GLY A 41 -5.19 -2.23 9.10
CA GLY A 41 -5.94 -3.46 8.85
C GLY A 41 -5.79 -4.49 9.97
N GLY A 42 -4.59 -4.60 10.57
CA GLY A 42 -4.36 -5.43 11.76
C GLY A 42 -5.21 -4.99 12.95
N VAL A 43 -5.15 -3.71 13.30
CA VAL A 43 -5.92 -3.12 14.41
C VAL A 43 -7.43 -3.28 14.21
N VAL A 44 -7.92 -3.00 12.99
CA VAL A 44 -9.35 -3.13 12.68
C VAL A 44 -9.81 -4.59 12.83
N LYS A 45 -9.02 -5.55 12.33
CA LYS A 45 -9.33 -6.97 12.52
C LYS A 45 -9.40 -7.37 13.98
N GLU A 46 -8.44 -6.94 14.79
CA GLU A 46 -8.38 -7.23 16.23
C GLU A 46 -9.64 -6.71 16.95
N VAL A 47 -10.00 -5.43 16.72
CA VAL A 47 -11.20 -4.83 17.31
C VAL A 47 -12.48 -5.58 16.90
N PHE A 48 -12.61 -5.98 15.62
CA PHE A 48 -13.77 -6.76 15.18
C PHE A 48 -13.79 -8.17 15.78
N THR A 49 -12.64 -8.83 15.93
CA THR A 49 -12.53 -10.13 16.59
C THR A 49 -12.93 -10.05 18.06
N ASP A 50 -12.46 -9.04 18.79
CA ASP A 50 -12.78 -8.83 20.20
C ASP A 50 -14.26 -8.50 20.39
N THR A 51 -14.81 -7.66 19.51
CA THR A 51 -16.24 -7.33 19.51
C THR A 51 -17.08 -8.58 19.26
N CYS A 52 -16.72 -9.40 18.28
CA CYS A 52 -17.40 -10.66 17.98
C CYS A 52 -17.33 -11.63 19.16
N SER A 53 -16.16 -11.74 19.81
CA SER A 53 -15.97 -12.57 21.01
C SER A 53 -16.87 -12.10 22.15
N THR A 54 -16.92 -10.79 22.41
CA THR A 54 -17.74 -10.18 23.46
C THR A 54 -19.23 -10.39 23.22
N ILE A 55 -19.69 -10.18 21.98
CA ILE A 55 -21.08 -10.44 21.58
C ILE A 55 -21.39 -11.92 21.73
N LYS A 56 -20.52 -12.83 21.29
CA LYS A 56 -20.72 -14.28 21.41
C LYS A 56 -20.78 -14.73 22.87
N ALA A 57 -19.90 -14.22 23.72
CA ALA A 57 -19.91 -14.49 25.16
C ALA A 57 -21.20 -13.98 25.82
N SER A 58 -21.63 -12.76 25.47
CA SER A 58 -22.87 -12.17 25.97
C SER A 58 -24.12 -12.92 25.48
N ALA A 59 -24.14 -13.31 24.20
CA ALA A 59 -25.20 -14.12 23.61
C ALA A 59 -25.28 -15.51 24.23
N SER A 60 -24.13 -16.16 24.48
CA SER A 60 -24.08 -17.45 25.18
C SER A 60 -24.59 -17.35 26.61
N THR A 61 -24.32 -16.23 27.29
CA THR A 61 -24.85 -15.96 28.63
C THR A 61 -26.36 -15.73 28.59
N SER A 62 -26.88 -15.01 27.59
CA SER A 62 -28.33 -14.80 27.38
C SER A 62 -29.09 -16.06 26.96
N SER A 63 -28.39 -17.09 26.47
CA SER A 63 -28.99 -18.38 26.10
C SER A 63 -29.05 -19.37 27.28
N THR A 64 -28.60 -18.95 28.46
CA THR A 64 -28.78 -19.69 29.72
C THR A 64 -30.17 -19.39 30.27
N CYS A 65 -31.20 -19.89 29.60
CA CYS A 65 -32.55 -19.95 30.16
C CYS A 65 -32.63 -21.21 31.03
N THR A 66 -32.49 -21.04 32.33
CA THR A 66 -33.01 -21.96 33.37
C THR A 66 -34.06 -21.25 34.16
#